data_AF-A0A0J5Q8R3-F1
#
_entry.id   AF-A0A0J5Q8R3-F1
#
_cell.length_a   1.000
_cell.length_b   1.000
_cell.length_c   1.000
_cell.angle_alpha   90.00
_cell.angle_beta   90.00
_cell.angle_gamma   90.00
#
_symmetry.space_group_name_H-M   'P 1'
#
loop_
_entity.id
_entity.type
_entity.pdbx_description
1 polymer ?
#
loop_
_entity_poly.entity_id
_entity_poly.type
_entity_poly.pdbx_seq_one_letter_code
_entity_poly.pdbx_strand_id
1 'polypeptide(L)'
;MTPSSFRRHILVHDYAGHPFTAELSRGLAARGHRVTHAFFAADEGPKGRNKSEPGDPEELSFRPIAIDSAYSKSDFRARRRGDLEYGRRCAALIEELRPDIVLSGNTPTESQSDLVRACTRTGAQFVYWCQDFYSIAAARILARKVPVLGRFVGAWYTHLERSQMRCAAHVIHITDAFCAQTDAWGIPRDRVSVIPNWGALDQIPQCDHDNAWTARQGLEAGTRFLYSGTLALKHNPELLAALARTAAPSETVVVVSAGVGADRLAAQAEALPALRLLPLQPFDALPDVLGAADVLLVVIERDAGAFSVPSKMLSYLCAGRPVVLAAPDSNLAARILQETGAGTVVAPEDIDGFVAAARAYAADPARSAAAGRAGRAYAETHFDLSMVAARFETIFDRLAAAGRAP
;
A
#
# COMPACT_ATOMS: atom_id res chain seq x y z
N MET A 1 19.67 9.39 30.53
CA MET A 1 18.68 8.45 31.09
C MET A 1 17.89 7.87 29.94
N THR A 2 18.19 6.64 29.53
CA THR A 2 17.38 5.88 28.57
C THR A 2 15.98 5.71 29.18
N PRO A 3 14.89 6.09 28.49
CA PRO A 3 13.56 5.73 28.97
C PRO A 3 13.55 4.20 29.12
N SER A 4 13.10 3.72 30.27
CA SER A 4 12.82 2.31 30.49
C SER A 4 11.90 1.82 29.36
N SER A 5 12.48 1.11 28.37
CA SER A 5 11.72 0.49 27.30
C SER A 5 10.89 -0.62 27.92
N PHE A 6 9.61 -0.33 28.17
CA PHE A 6 8.66 -1.37 28.54
C PHE A 6 8.49 -2.27 27.32
N ARG A 7 8.95 -3.52 27.45
CA ARG A 7 8.67 -4.58 26.49
C ARG A 7 7.16 -4.81 26.44
N ARG A 8 6.53 -4.47 25.32
CA ARG A 8 5.09 -4.68 25.06
C ARG A 8 4.87 -5.91 24.22
N HIS A 9 3.71 -6.52 24.35
CA HIS A 9 3.17 -7.46 23.38
C HIS A 9 2.30 -6.73 22.36
N ILE A 10 2.79 -6.62 21.13
CA ILE A 10 2.14 -5.91 20.04
C ILE A 10 1.65 -6.92 19.00
N LEU A 11 0.36 -6.87 18.67
CA LEU A 11 -0.18 -7.53 17.49
C LEU A 11 -0.23 -6.52 16.34
N VAL A 12 0.57 -6.75 15.30
CA VAL A 12 0.47 -6.03 14.03
C VAL A 12 -0.37 -6.87 13.09
N HIS A 13 -1.50 -6.34 12.66
CA HIS A 13 -2.44 -6.99 11.76
C HIS A 13 -2.46 -6.30 10.40
N ASP A 14 -2.19 -7.08 9.35
CA ASP A 14 -2.30 -6.66 7.96
C ASP A 14 -3.02 -7.71 7.12
N TYR A 15 -4.26 -7.42 6.74
CA TYR A 15 -5.08 -8.33 5.95
C TYR A 15 -4.36 -8.84 4.70
N ALA A 16 -3.74 -7.94 3.92
CA ALA A 16 -3.12 -8.32 2.65
C ALA A 16 -1.65 -8.75 2.78
N GLY A 17 -1.00 -8.58 3.93
CA GLY A 17 0.39 -9.01 4.14
C GLY A 17 1.40 -8.28 3.25
N HIS A 18 1.32 -6.95 3.21
CA HIS A 18 2.22 -6.06 2.50
C HIS A 18 3.66 -6.11 3.05
N PRO A 19 4.67 -5.77 2.23
CA PRO A 19 6.07 -5.73 2.67
C PRO A 19 6.34 -4.77 3.84
N PHE A 20 5.85 -3.54 3.77
CA PHE A 20 6.17 -2.51 4.76
C PHE A 20 5.59 -2.81 6.16
N THR A 21 4.45 -3.51 6.24
CA THR A 21 3.86 -3.89 7.54
C THR A 21 4.65 -5.01 8.21
N ALA A 22 5.19 -5.96 7.43
CA ALA A 22 6.10 -6.99 7.92
C ALA A 22 7.43 -6.38 8.37
N GLU A 23 7.96 -5.40 7.64
CA GLU A 23 9.12 -4.62 8.08
C GLU A 23 8.83 -3.88 9.38
N LEU A 24 7.67 -3.22 9.53
CA LEU A 24 7.31 -2.58 10.80
C LEU A 24 7.37 -3.59 11.97
N SER A 25 6.86 -4.80 11.77
CA SER A 25 6.93 -5.85 12.80
C SER A 25 8.36 -6.21 13.17
N ARG A 26 9.26 -6.34 12.18
CA ARG A 26 10.71 -6.54 12.43
C ARG A 26 11.32 -5.36 13.18
N GLY A 27 11.04 -4.14 12.74
CA GLY A 27 11.53 -2.91 13.37
C GLY A 27 11.08 -2.78 14.82
N LEU A 28 9.82 -3.06 15.12
CA LEU A 28 9.30 -3.05 16.50
C LEU A 28 9.93 -4.16 17.36
N ALA A 29 10.13 -5.36 16.80
CA ALA A 29 10.76 -6.46 17.51
C ALA A 29 12.25 -6.19 17.81
N ALA A 30 12.98 -5.60 16.84
CA ALA A 30 14.37 -5.19 17.01
C ALA A 30 14.56 -4.11 18.09
N ARG A 31 13.49 -3.39 18.42
CA ARG A 31 13.44 -2.43 19.54
C ARG A 31 13.08 -3.06 20.89
N GLY A 32 12.96 -4.38 20.94
CA GLY A 32 12.77 -5.16 22.16
C GLY A 32 11.32 -5.48 22.51
N HIS A 33 10.36 -5.20 21.62
CA HIS A 33 8.96 -5.59 21.82
C HIS A 33 8.71 -7.05 21.41
N ARG A 34 7.77 -7.71 22.09
CA ARG A 34 7.21 -8.99 21.62
C ARG A 34 6.21 -8.70 20.52
N VAL A 35 6.46 -9.15 19.30
CA VAL A 35 5.63 -8.82 18.14
C VAL A 35 5.03 -10.08 17.53
N THR A 36 3.71 -10.05 17.34
CA THR A 36 3.01 -11.02 16.50
C THR A 36 2.52 -10.30 15.26
N HIS A 37 2.95 -10.74 14.08
CA HIS A 37 2.47 -10.25 12.80
C HIS A 37 1.41 -11.22 12.25
N ALA A 38 0.18 -10.76 12.11
CA ALA A 38 -0.95 -11.56 11.63
C ALA A 38 -1.48 -11.06 10.28
N PHE A 39 -1.77 -11.99 9.37
CA PHE A 39 -2.20 -11.67 8.01
C PHE A 39 -3.15 -12.73 7.44
N PHE A 40 -3.88 -12.40 6.38
CA PHE A 40 -4.81 -13.32 5.75
C PHE A 40 -4.10 -14.31 4.82
N ALA A 41 -4.16 -15.60 5.18
CA ALA A 41 -3.47 -16.66 4.45
C ALA A 41 -4.08 -16.94 3.07
N ALA A 42 -5.39 -16.72 2.90
CA ALA A 42 -6.10 -17.01 1.65
C ALA A 42 -6.12 -15.82 0.68
N ASP A 43 -5.53 -14.68 1.04
CA ASP A 43 -5.37 -13.58 0.09
C ASP A 43 -4.17 -13.85 -0.85
N GLU A 44 -4.42 -13.92 -2.15
CA GLU A 44 -3.43 -14.27 -3.18
C GLU A 44 -2.64 -13.07 -3.72
N GLY A 45 -2.73 -11.89 -3.07
CA GLY A 45 -1.99 -10.70 -3.50
C GLY A 45 -0.46 -10.85 -3.35
N PRO A 46 0.34 -9.97 -3.98
CA PRO A 46 1.78 -9.91 -3.75
C PRO A 46 2.06 -9.74 -2.26
N LYS A 47 2.71 -10.74 -1.65
CA LYS A 47 3.05 -10.73 -0.23
C LYS A 47 4.46 -10.23 -0.02
N GLY A 48 4.66 -9.52 1.09
CA GLY A 48 5.99 -9.32 1.66
C GLY A 48 6.57 -10.61 2.25
N ARG A 49 7.73 -10.48 2.88
CA ARG A 49 8.40 -11.54 3.64
C ARG A 49 7.68 -11.81 4.97
N ASN A 50 6.51 -12.43 4.88
CA ASN A 50 5.60 -12.73 6.00
C ASN A 50 5.89 -14.06 6.70
N LYS A 51 7.17 -14.44 6.73
CA LYS A 51 7.69 -15.63 7.40
C LYS A 51 8.95 -15.23 8.16
N SER A 52 9.27 -15.96 9.22
CA SER A 52 10.51 -15.78 9.95
C SER A 52 11.70 -16.09 9.05
N GLU A 53 12.69 -15.20 9.06
CA GLU A 53 13.95 -15.32 8.31
C GLU A 53 15.14 -15.41 9.29
N PRO A 54 16.27 -15.98 8.86
CA PRO A 54 17.50 -15.92 9.63
C PRO A 54 17.88 -14.47 9.96
N GLY A 55 18.10 -14.18 11.25
CA GLY A 55 18.40 -12.83 11.72
C GLY A 55 17.19 -12.03 12.21
N ASP A 56 15.96 -12.54 12.06
CA ASP A 56 14.79 -11.96 12.70
C ASP A 56 14.91 -12.07 14.25
N PRO A 57 14.45 -11.05 15.01
CA PRO A 57 14.44 -11.10 16.47
C PRO A 57 13.64 -12.29 17.01
N GLU A 58 14.09 -12.93 18.10
CA GLU A 58 13.40 -14.09 18.72
C GLU A 58 11.96 -13.76 19.16
N GLU A 59 11.74 -12.49 19.50
CA GLU A 59 10.46 -11.94 19.88
C GLU A 59 9.42 -11.78 18.76
N LEU A 60 9.83 -11.98 17.51
CA LEU A 60 8.97 -11.85 16.35
C LEU A 60 8.36 -13.19 15.95
N SER A 61 7.04 -13.20 15.78
CA SER A 61 6.29 -14.35 15.28
C SER A 61 5.35 -13.96 14.16
N PHE A 62 5.26 -14.78 13.11
CA PHE A 62 4.29 -14.62 12.02
C PHE A 62 3.15 -15.63 12.19
N ARG A 63 1.91 -15.15 12.17
CA ARG A 63 0.69 -15.96 12.36
C ARG A 63 -0.23 -15.81 11.14
N PRO A 64 -0.13 -16.71 10.14
CA PRO A 64 -1.10 -16.75 9.06
C PRO A 64 -2.48 -17.12 9.64
N ILE A 65 -3.51 -16.35 9.28
CA ILE A 65 -4.90 -16.63 9.66
C ILE A 65 -5.60 -17.24 8.45
N ALA A 66 -5.98 -18.51 8.58
CA ALA A 66 -6.76 -19.23 7.59
C ALA A 66 -8.27 -19.14 7.90
N ILE A 67 -9.08 -19.32 6.86
CA ILE A 67 -10.52 -19.52 6.96
C ILE A 67 -10.86 -20.87 6.30
N ASP A 68 -11.96 -21.48 6.75
CA ASP A 68 -12.44 -22.75 6.21
C ASP A 68 -13.33 -22.54 4.97
N SER A 69 -13.95 -21.36 4.85
CA SER A 69 -14.79 -21.03 3.69
C SER A 69 -13.99 -20.72 2.43
N ALA A 70 -14.55 -21.12 1.28
CA ALA A 70 -13.99 -20.75 -0.02
C ALA A 70 -13.99 -19.22 -0.20
N TYR A 71 -12.80 -18.63 -0.32
CA TYR A 71 -12.64 -17.21 -0.58
C TYR A 71 -12.69 -16.93 -2.08
N SER A 72 -13.48 -15.94 -2.50
CA SER A 72 -13.51 -15.49 -3.89
C SER A 72 -13.56 -13.96 -3.93
N LYS A 73 -12.64 -13.34 -4.67
CA LYS A 73 -12.65 -11.89 -4.89
C LYS A 73 -13.74 -11.44 -5.87
N SER A 74 -14.24 -12.35 -6.71
CA SER A 74 -15.25 -12.07 -7.75
C SER A 74 -16.69 -12.29 -7.27
N ASP A 75 -16.93 -13.24 -6.37
CA ASP A 75 -18.25 -13.46 -5.76
C ASP A 75 -18.38 -12.67 -4.45
N PHE A 76 -19.23 -11.63 -4.46
CA PHE A 76 -19.47 -10.78 -3.29
C PHE A 76 -19.96 -11.54 -2.06
N ARG A 77 -20.84 -12.54 -2.20
CA ARG A 77 -21.42 -13.27 -1.06
C ARG A 77 -20.38 -14.21 -0.46
N ALA A 78 -19.61 -14.90 -1.29
CA ALA A 78 -18.49 -15.73 -0.84
C ALA A 78 -17.43 -14.86 -0.14
N ARG A 79 -17.05 -13.74 -0.76
CA ARG A 79 -16.10 -12.76 -0.18
C ARG A 79 -16.53 -12.29 1.20
N ARG A 80 -17.76 -11.77 1.33
CA ARG A 80 -18.26 -11.23 2.59
C ARG A 80 -18.32 -12.30 3.68
N ARG A 81 -18.71 -13.54 3.34
CA ARG A 81 -18.71 -14.65 4.30
C ARG A 81 -17.30 -14.95 4.79
N GLY A 82 -16.33 -15.01 3.87
CA GLY A 82 -14.92 -15.18 4.20
C GLY A 82 -14.38 -14.05 5.06
N ASP A 83 -14.70 -12.80 4.74
CA ASP A 83 -14.32 -11.63 5.52
C ASP A 83 -14.87 -11.68 6.95
N LEU A 84 -16.14 -12.08 7.14
CA LEU A 84 -16.77 -12.24 8.46
C LEU A 84 -16.19 -13.42 9.25
N GLU A 85 -15.81 -14.51 8.58
CA GLU A 85 -15.09 -15.60 9.22
C GLU A 85 -13.69 -15.17 9.65
N TYR A 86 -12.97 -14.49 8.75
CA TYR A 86 -11.65 -13.94 9.00
C TYR A 86 -11.64 -13.00 10.22
N GLY A 87 -12.61 -12.08 10.32
CA GLY A 87 -12.76 -11.18 11.45
C GLY A 87 -12.91 -11.93 12.78
N ARG A 88 -13.73 -12.99 12.81
CA ARG A 88 -13.88 -13.87 13.99
C ARG A 88 -12.60 -14.61 14.34
N ARG A 89 -11.82 -15.08 13.35
CA ARG A 89 -10.52 -15.73 13.58
C ARG A 89 -9.48 -14.76 14.13
N CYS A 90 -9.47 -13.52 13.64
CA CYS A 90 -8.62 -12.45 14.19
C CYS A 90 -9.01 -12.10 15.63
N ALA A 91 -10.31 -12.01 15.92
CA ALA A 91 -10.81 -11.78 17.27
C ALA A 91 -10.38 -12.89 18.25
N ALA A 92 -10.49 -14.16 17.83
CA ALA A 92 -10.02 -15.29 18.63
C ALA A 92 -8.51 -15.23 18.88
N LEU A 93 -7.71 -14.82 17.89
CA LEU A 93 -6.26 -14.62 18.07
C LEU A 93 -5.96 -13.50 19.07
N ILE A 94 -6.70 -12.39 19.05
CA ILE A 94 -6.56 -11.31 20.04
C ILE A 94 -6.89 -11.81 21.45
N GLU A 95 -7.92 -12.65 21.60
CA GLU A 95 -8.31 -13.27 22.87
C GLU A 95 -7.30 -14.30 23.38
N GLU A 96 -6.70 -15.09 22.47
CA GLU A 96 -5.61 -16.03 22.77
C GLU A 96 -4.36 -15.28 23.26
N LEU A 97 -3.93 -14.27 22.51
CA LEU A 97 -2.66 -13.58 22.74
C LEU A 97 -2.73 -12.56 23.86
N ARG A 98 -3.90 -11.94 24.07
CA ARG A 98 -4.12 -10.79 24.98
C ARG A 98 -3.02 -9.73 24.86
N PRO A 99 -2.77 -9.19 23.65
CA PRO A 99 -1.71 -8.22 23.45
C PRO A 99 -2.01 -6.90 24.18
N ASP A 100 -0.99 -6.13 24.51
CA ASP A 100 -1.15 -4.77 25.04
C ASP A 100 -1.72 -3.84 23.97
N ILE A 101 -1.27 -4.01 22.73
CA ILE A 101 -1.61 -3.15 21.58
C ILE A 101 -1.98 -4.01 20.38
N VAL A 102 -3.05 -3.61 19.69
CA VAL A 102 -3.42 -4.13 18.37
C VAL A 102 -3.34 -2.99 17.36
N LEU A 103 -2.36 -3.03 16.47
CA LEU A 103 -2.27 -2.17 15.31
C LEU A 103 -2.93 -2.88 14.12
N SER A 104 -4.00 -2.33 13.56
CA SER A 104 -4.68 -2.94 12.41
C SER A 104 -4.94 -1.93 11.29
N GLY A 105 -4.56 -2.29 10.07
CA GLY A 105 -4.86 -1.55 8.84
C GLY A 105 -5.31 -2.47 7.69
N ASN A 106 -5.72 -1.89 6.56
CA ASN A 106 -6.10 -2.61 5.32
C ASN A 106 -7.18 -3.70 5.47
N THR A 107 -8.05 -3.59 6.48
CA THR A 107 -8.97 -4.67 6.86
C THR A 107 -10.39 -4.34 6.43
N PRO A 108 -11.15 -5.28 5.83
CA PRO A 108 -12.57 -5.08 5.55
C PRO A 108 -13.32 -4.59 6.78
N THR A 109 -14.14 -3.54 6.63
CA THR A 109 -14.76 -2.82 7.74
C THR A 109 -15.58 -3.74 8.66
N GLU A 110 -16.24 -4.77 8.13
CA GLU A 110 -16.98 -5.73 8.97
C GLU A 110 -16.03 -6.59 9.82
N SER A 111 -14.95 -7.12 9.24
CA SER A 111 -13.92 -7.86 9.97
C SER A 111 -13.25 -7.00 11.04
N GLN A 112 -12.92 -5.74 10.71
CA GLN A 112 -12.31 -4.78 11.65
C GLN A 112 -13.19 -4.54 12.89
N SER A 113 -14.51 -4.63 12.74
CA SER A 113 -15.44 -4.51 13.88
C SER A 113 -15.24 -5.62 14.91
N ASP A 114 -14.92 -6.84 14.47
CA ASP A 114 -14.66 -7.96 15.37
C ASP A 114 -13.33 -7.79 16.12
N LEU A 115 -12.29 -7.25 15.46
CA LEU A 115 -11.02 -6.91 16.12
C LEU A 115 -11.23 -5.84 17.20
N VAL A 116 -11.97 -4.77 16.90
CA VAL A 116 -12.28 -3.71 17.88
C VAL A 116 -13.00 -4.30 19.10
N ARG A 117 -14.03 -5.13 18.88
CA ARG A 117 -14.78 -5.80 19.96
C ARG A 117 -13.88 -6.71 20.80
N ALA A 118 -12.99 -7.46 20.18
CA ALA A 118 -12.03 -8.32 20.88
C ALA A 118 -11.08 -7.49 21.75
N CYS A 119 -10.55 -6.37 21.23
CA CYS A 119 -9.72 -5.44 22.00
C CYS A 119 -10.46 -4.89 23.22
N THR A 120 -11.74 -4.51 23.07
CA THR A 120 -12.57 -4.09 24.20
C THR A 120 -12.73 -5.18 25.26
N ARG A 121 -12.91 -6.46 24.86
CA ARG A 121 -13.04 -7.58 25.79
C ARG A 121 -11.73 -7.92 26.52
N THR A 122 -10.59 -7.82 25.83
CA THR A 122 -9.29 -8.18 26.39
C THR A 122 -8.60 -7.04 27.14
N GLY A 123 -9.03 -5.80 26.92
CA GLY A 123 -8.39 -4.59 27.42
C GLY A 123 -7.25 -4.07 26.54
N ALA A 124 -7.05 -4.67 25.35
CA ALA A 124 -5.99 -4.25 24.43
C ALA A 124 -6.28 -2.85 23.85
N GLN A 125 -5.21 -2.05 23.69
CA GLN A 125 -5.31 -0.74 23.06
C GLN A 125 -5.34 -0.89 21.53
N PHE A 126 -6.50 -0.61 20.95
CA PHE A 126 -6.68 -0.69 19.51
C PHE A 126 -6.21 0.58 18.80
N VAL A 127 -5.28 0.44 17.86
CA VAL A 127 -4.75 1.50 17.01
C VAL A 127 -5.22 1.28 15.58
N TYR A 128 -6.03 2.21 15.08
CA TYR A 128 -6.58 2.16 13.72
C TYR A 128 -5.55 2.75 12.74
N TRP A 129 -4.96 1.94 11.88
CA TRP A 129 -4.05 2.40 10.83
C TRP A 129 -4.79 2.56 9.49
N CYS A 130 -5.18 3.79 9.19
CA CYS A 130 -5.99 4.13 8.03
C CYS A 130 -5.11 4.30 6.79
N GLN A 131 -5.20 3.30 5.92
CA GLN A 131 -4.48 3.20 4.64
C GLN A 131 -5.32 3.77 3.49
N ASP A 132 -6.62 3.53 3.54
CA ASP A 132 -7.66 4.16 2.73
C ASP A 132 -8.99 4.15 3.50
N PHE A 133 -9.99 4.86 2.97
CA PHE A 133 -11.35 4.84 3.52
C PHE A 133 -12.22 3.84 2.75
N TYR A 134 -12.38 2.63 3.30
CA TYR A 134 -13.17 1.56 2.69
C TYR A 134 -14.63 1.98 2.53
N SER A 135 -15.17 2.71 3.52
CA SER A 135 -16.57 3.14 3.48
C SER A 135 -16.85 4.13 2.36
N ILE A 136 -15.93 5.08 2.12
CA ILE A 136 -16.06 6.08 1.06
C ILE A 136 -15.95 5.42 -0.31
N ALA A 137 -14.97 4.52 -0.48
CA ALA A 137 -14.82 3.75 -1.71
C ALA A 137 -16.07 2.90 -2.00
N ALA A 138 -16.56 2.16 -1.01
CA ALA A 138 -17.75 1.33 -1.13
C ALA A 138 -19.00 2.16 -1.44
N ALA A 139 -19.22 3.26 -0.72
CA ALA A 139 -20.36 4.15 -0.92
C ALA A 139 -20.39 4.73 -2.33
N ARG A 140 -19.25 5.20 -2.87
CA ARG A 140 -19.16 5.74 -4.24
C ARG A 140 -19.45 4.67 -5.29
N ILE A 141 -18.86 3.48 -5.15
CA ILE A 141 -19.07 2.38 -6.10
C ILE A 141 -20.53 1.90 -6.09
N LEU A 142 -21.10 1.72 -4.90
CA LEU A 142 -22.47 1.22 -4.75
C LEU A 142 -23.52 2.24 -5.22
N ALA A 143 -23.34 3.52 -4.92
CA ALA A 143 -24.24 4.58 -5.37
C ALA A 143 -24.30 4.68 -6.91
N ARG A 144 -23.20 4.40 -7.61
CA ARG A 144 -23.18 4.36 -9.08
C ARG A 144 -23.94 3.16 -9.67
N LYS A 145 -23.94 2.01 -8.99
CA LYS A 145 -24.58 0.79 -9.49
C LYS A 145 -26.06 0.67 -9.11
N VAL A 146 -26.42 1.02 -7.88
CA VAL A 146 -27.79 0.90 -7.34
C VAL A 146 -28.07 2.11 -6.44
N PRO A 147 -28.56 3.25 -6.97
CA PRO A 147 -28.51 4.54 -6.27
C PRO A 147 -29.17 4.56 -4.88
N VAL A 148 -30.39 4.03 -4.75
CA VAL A 148 -31.14 4.08 -3.48
C VAL A 148 -30.56 3.10 -2.46
N LEU A 149 -30.45 1.82 -2.81
CA LEU A 149 -29.91 0.79 -1.91
C LEU A 149 -28.44 1.05 -1.57
N GLY A 150 -27.65 1.51 -2.55
CA GLY A 150 -26.25 1.84 -2.41
C GLY A 150 -26.01 2.99 -1.44
N ARG A 151 -26.93 3.97 -1.35
CA ARG A 151 -26.86 5.04 -0.34
C ARG A 151 -26.99 4.50 1.08
N PHE A 152 -27.94 3.60 1.33
CA PHE A 152 -28.11 3.00 2.66
C PHE A 152 -26.93 2.11 3.05
N VAL A 153 -26.46 1.26 2.13
CA VAL A 153 -25.29 0.41 2.37
C VAL A 153 -24.04 1.26 2.60
N GLY A 154 -23.83 2.30 1.78
CA GLY A 154 -22.72 3.23 1.97
C GLY A 154 -22.77 3.95 3.32
N ALA A 155 -23.95 4.41 3.76
CA ALA A 155 -24.13 5.02 5.07
C ALA A 155 -23.83 4.05 6.22
N TRP A 156 -24.21 2.77 6.07
CA TRP A 156 -23.88 1.73 7.03
C TRP A 156 -22.36 1.50 7.15
N TYR A 157 -21.64 1.34 6.04
CA TYR A 157 -20.18 1.20 6.08
C TYR A 157 -19.50 2.44 6.65
N THR A 158 -20.02 3.63 6.34
CA THR A 158 -19.52 4.90 6.90
C THR A 158 -19.72 4.94 8.41
N HIS A 159 -20.88 4.50 8.88
CA HIS A 159 -21.17 4.39 10.31
C HIS A 159 -20.21 3.41 11.00
N LEU A 160 -19.96 2.23 10.41
CA LEU A 160 -19.02 1.26 10.97
C LEU A 160 -17.60 1.80 11.05
N GLU A 161 -17.06 2.32 9.95
CA GLU A 161 -15.68 2.85 9.89
C GLU A 161 -15.51 4.02 10.87
N ARG A 162 -16.48 4.95 10.92
CA ARG A 162 -16.52 6.03 11.89
C ARG A 162 -16.55 5.52 13.33
N SER A 163 -17.39 4.53 13.63
CA SER A 163 -17.51 3.94 14.96
C SER A 163 -16.18 3.30 15.41
N GLN A 164 -15.53 2.56 14.51
CA GLN A 164 -14.22 1.94 14.77
C GLN A 164 -13.15 2.97 15.12
N MET A 165 -13.06 4.07 14.36
CA MET A 165 -12.11 5.15 14.65
C MET A 165 -12.44 5.89 15.95
N ARG A 166 -13.73 6.03 16.31
CA ARG A 166 -14.13 6.65 17.60
C ARG A 166 -13.73 5.79 18.79
N CYS A 167 -13.85 4.47 18.65
CA CYS A 167 -13.48 3.48 19.66
C CYS A 167 -11.96 3.22 19.73
N ALA A 168 -11.21 3.57 18.68
CA ALA A 168 -9.76 3.42 18.69
C ALA A 168 -9.10 4.30 19.76
N ALA A 169 -8.08 3.74 20.40
CA ALA A 169 -7.22 4.48 21.32
C ALA A 169 -6.43 5.55 20.56
N HIS A 170 -6.03 5.25 19.32
CA HIS A 170 -5.36 6.19 18.42
C HIS A 170 -5.67 5.87 16.95
N VAL A 171 -5.64 6.88 16.09
CA VAL A 171 -5.75 6.74 14.63
C VAL A 171 -4.44 7.20 13.99
N ILE A 172 -3.91 6.38 13.09
CA ILE A 172 -2.73 6.71 12.29
C ILE A 172 -3.17 6.83 10.83
N HIS A 173 -3.00 8.00 10.23
CA HIS A 173 -3.19 8.23 8.81
C HIS A 173 -1.86 8.15 8.05
N ILE A 174 -1.92 7.74 6.78
CA ILE A 174 -0.75 7.76 5.89
C ILE A 174 -0.52 9.10 5.20
N THR A 175 -1.45 10.05 5.35
CA THR A 175 -1.37 11.39 4.78
C THR A 175 -2.19 12.37 5.61
N ASP A 176 -1.75 13.62 5.67
CA ASP A 176 -2.47 14.73 6.32
C ASP A 176 -3.83 15.02 5.68
N ALA A 177 -3.98 14.74 4.38
CA ALA A 177 -5.24 14.90 3.65
C ALA A 177 -6.39 14.09 4.25
N PHE A 178 -6.10 12.99 4.97
CA PHE A 178 -7.12 12.18 5.62
C PHE A 178 -7.64 12.79 6.91
N CYS A 179 -6.92 13.75 7.52
CA CYS A 179 -7.33 14.42 8.75
C CYS A 179 -8.65 15.19 8.58
N ALA A 180 -8.94 15.72 7.39
CA ALA A 180 -10.21 16.38 7.12
C ALA A 180 -11.42 15.44 7.33
N GLN A 181 -11.25 14.15 7.02
CA GLN A 181 -12.31 13.16 7.19
C GLN A 181 -12.52 12.79 8.67
N THR A 182 -11.44 12.67 9.45
CA THR A 182 -11.54 12.40 10.89
C THR A 182 -12.04 13.62 11.66
N ASP A 183 -11.68 14.84 11.25
CA ASP A 183 -12.28 16.09 11.73
C ASP A 183 -13.81 16.08 11.48
N ALA A 184 -14.24 15.76 10.25
CA ALA A 184 -15.66 15.65 9.90
C ALA A 184 -16.41 14.56 10.68
N TRP A 185 -15.70 13.51 11.12
CA TRP A 185 -16.25 12.44 11.96
C TRP A 185 -16.23 12.75 13.46
N GLY A 186 -15.60 13.86 13.86
CA GLY A 186 -15.45 14.30 15.24
C GLY A 186 -14.48 13.43 16.03
N ILE A 187 -13.40 12.98 15.40
CA ILE A 187 -12.27 12.33 16.09
C ILE A 187 -11.36 13.43 16.64
N PRO A 188 -11.05 13.44 17.95
CA PRO A 188 -10.13 14.41 18.55
C PRO A 188 -8.74 14.37 17.90
N ARG A 189 -8.19 15.55 17.57
CA ARG A 189 -6.91 15.68 16.85
C ARG A 189 -5.71 15.15 17.63
N ASP A 190 -5.74 15.19 18.95
CA ASP A 190 -4.73 14.62 19.83
C ASP A 190 -4.68 13.08 19.78
N ARG A 191 -5.74 12.44 19.28
CA ARG A 191 -5.80 10.99 18.99
C ARG A 191 -5.52 10.65 17.53
N VAL A 192 -5.01 11.60 16.74
CA VAL A 192 -4.69 11.40 15.32
C VAL A 192 -3.22 11.74 15.08
N SER A 193 -2.48 10.79 14.49
CA SER A 193 -1.12 11.01 13.99
C SER A 193 -1.04 10.73 12.50
N VAL A 194 -0.08 11.36 11.83
CA VAL A 194 0.25 11.06 10.43
C VAL A 194 1.61 10.38 10.35
N ILE A 195 1.63 9.16 9.84
CA ILE A 195 2.84 8.42 9.51
C ILE A 195 2.71 7.93 8.07
N PRO A 196 3.35 8.61 7.10
CA PRO A 196 3.40 8.14 5.72
C PRO A 196 3.94 6.72 5.62
N ASN A 197 3.42 5.98 4.64
CA ASN A 197 4.00 4.68 4.28
C ASN A 197 5.41 4.87 3.71
N TRP A 198 6.19 3.80 3.77
CA TRP A 198 7.55 3.73 3.27
C TRP A 198 7.71 2.56 2.28
N GLY A 199 8.76 2.63 1.46
CA GLY A 199 9.18 1.51 0.61
C GLY A 199 10.12 0.58 1.38
N ALA A 200 10.14 -0.69 0.98
CA ALA A 200 11.05 -1.70 1.53
C ALA A 200 12.48 -1.50 1.02
N LEU A 201 13.15 -0.44 1.49
CA LEU A 201 14.41 0.08 0.95
C LEU A 201 15.50 -1.00 0.86
N ASP A 202 15.68 -1.76 1.93
CA ASP A 202 16.71 -2.81 2.02
C ASP A 202 16.40 -4.02 1.13
N GLN A 203 15.14 -4.20 0.75
CA GLN A 203 14.68 -5.28 -0.12
C GLN A 203 14.62 -4.85 -1.59
N ILE A 204 14.80 -3.56 -1.89
CA ILE A 204 14.78 -2.99 -3.23
C ILE A 204 16.11 -2.24 -3.47
N PRO A 205 17.23 -2.98 -3.63
CA PRO A 205 18.46 -2.39 -4.11
C PRO A 205 18.28 -1.85 -5.54
N GLN A 206 19.14 -0.91 -5.93
CA GLN A 206 19.18 -0.45 -7.31
C GLN A 206 19.79 -1.56 -8.18
N CYS A 207 19.03 -2.02 -9.17
CA CYS A 207 19.48 -3.03 -10.14
C CYS A 207 19.77 -2.39 -11.50
N ASP A 208 20.67 -3.04 -12.24
CA ASP A 208 21.02 -2.66 -13.61
C ASP A 208 19.81 -2.71 -14.55
N HIS A 209 19.87 -1.87 -15.58
CA HIS A 209 18.86 -1.82 -16.63
C HIS A 209 18.76 -3.16 -17.37
N ASP A 210 19.89 -3.73 -17.75
CA ASP A 210 19.97 -5.05 -18.38
C ASP A 210 20.42 -6.07 -17.34
N ASN A 211 19.51 -6.96 -16.96
CA ASN A 211 19.70 -7.88 -15.86
C ASN A 211 19.12 -9.27 -16.18
N ALA A 212 19.26 -10.22 -15.26
CA ALA A 212 18.81 -11.59 -15.47
C ALA A 212 17.30 -11.70 -15.72
N TRP A 213 16.48 -10.78 -15.18
CA TRP A 213 15.05 -10.76 -15.43
C TRP A 213 14.74 -10.31 -16.85
N THR A 214 15.36 -9.25 -17.37
CA THR A 214 15.11 -8.77 -18.74
C THR A 214 15.51 -9.81 -19.79
N ALA A 215 16.63 -10.50 -19.58
CA ALA A 215 17.06 -11.62 -20.42
C ALA A 215 16.00 -12.75 -20.47
N ARG A 216 15.43 -13.13 -19.32
CA ARG A 216 14.38 -14.17 -19.25
C ARG A 216 13.07 -13.75 -19.93
N GLN A 217 12.73 -12.46 -19.88
CA GLN A 217 11.51 -11.95 -20.51
C GLN A 217 11.64 -11.69 -22.01
N GLY A 218 12.85 -11.86 -22.58
CA GLY A 218 13.12 -11.47 -23.96
C GLY A 218 12.84 -10.00 -24.19
N LEU A 219 13.23 -9.15 -23.22
CA LEU A 219 13.18 -7.70 -23.36
C LEU A 219 14.52 -7.27 -23.97
N GLU A 220 14.48 -6.93 -25.27
CA GLU A 220 15.64 -6.51 -26.04
C GLU A 220 16.20 -5.16 -25.55
N ALA A 221 17.35 -4.75 -26.10
CA ALA A 221 17.92 -3.43 -25.87
C ALA A 221 16.97 -2.34 -26.38
N GLY A 222 16.78 -1.26 -25.62
CA GLY A 222 15.85 -0.20 -25.95
C GLY A 222 15.27 0.45 -24.70
N THR A 223 14.41 1.44 -24.91
CA THR A 223 13.75 2.17 -23.84
C THR A 223 12.56 1.38 -23.28
N ARG A 224 12.49 1.24 -21.95
CA ARG A 224 11.44 0.48 -21.26
C ARG A 224 10.66 1.39 -20.31
N PHE A 225 9.40 1.63 -20.65
CA PHE A 225 8.43 2.26 -19.76
C PHE A 225 7.71 1.19 -18.97
N LEU A 226 7.76 1.22 -17.64
CA LEU A 226 7.33 0.07 -16.84
C LEU A 226 6.28 0.45 -15.79
N TYR A 227 5.18 -0.31 -15.78
CA TYR A 227 4.19 -0.33 -14.70
C TYR A 227 4.24 -1.69 -14.00
N SER A 228 4.36 -1.71 -12.68
CA SER A 228 4.27 -2.92 -11.86
C SER A 228 3.28 -2.76 -10.71
N GLY A 229 2.29 -3.65 -10.63
CA GLY A 229 1.27 -3.68 -9.58
C GLY A 229 -0.11 -4.01 -10.10
N THR A 230 -1.13 -3.98 -9.24
CA THR A 230 -2.51 -4.27 -9.65
C THR A 230 -3.10 -3.13 -10.48
N LEU A 231 -3.69 -3.44 -11.64
CA LEU A 231 -4.55 -2.54 -12.41
C LEU A 231 -6.03 -2.82 -12.11
N ALA A 232 -6.49 -2.35 -10.95
CA ALA A 232 -7.90 -2.42 -10.54
C ALA A 232 -8.75 -1.26 -11.09
N LEU A 233 -10.04 -1.23 -10.72
CA LEU A 233 -11.04 -0.22 -11.10
C LEU A 233 -10.68 1.25 -10.77
N LYS A 234 -9.66 1.48 -9.93
CA LYS A 234 -9.20 2.81 -9.51
C LYS A 234 -8.13 3.40 -10.46
N HIS A 235 -7.85 2.73 -11.57
CA HIS A 235 -6.75 3.06 -12.48
C HIS A 235 -7.26 3.19 -13.91
N ASN A 236 -6.66 4.11 -14.67
CA ASN A 236 -6.94 4.29 -16.09
C ASN A 236 -5.87 3.57 -16.94
N PRO A 237 -6.12 2.33 -17.43
CA PRO A 237 -5.17 1.63 -18.28
C PRO A 237 -4.95 2.29 -19.65
N GLU A 238 -5.84 3.21 -20.06
CA GLU A 238 -5.74 3.92 -21.35
C GLU A 238 -4.46 4.75 -21.46
N LEU A 239 -3.95 5.28 -20.34
CA LEU A 239 -2.67 6.00 -20.30
C LEU A 239 -1.50 5.11 -20.76
N LEU A 240 -1.50 3.85 -20.33
CA LEU A 240 -0.47 2.86 -20.71
C LEU A 240 -0.66 2.43 -22.18
N ALA A 241 -1.91 2.22 -22.60
CA ALA A 241 -2.25 1.88 -23.98
C ALA A 241 -1.87 3.01 -24.96
N ALA A 242 -2.12 4.27 -24.61
CA ALA A 242 -1.78 5.43 -25.43
C ALA A 242 -0.27 5.59 -25.62
N LEU A 243 0.51 5.36 -24.56
CA LEU A 243 1.97 5.31 -24.66
C LEU A 243 2.41 4.19 -25.60
N ALA A 244 1.86 2.98 -25.46
CA ALA A 244 2.19 1.84 -26.30
C ALA A 244 1.80 2.05 -27.78
N ARG A 245 0.66 2.70 -28.08
CA ARG A 245 0.22 3.00 -29.46
C ARG A 245 1.17 3.89 -30.21
N THR A 246 1.81 4.82 -29.50
CA THR A 246 2.68 5.83 -30.13
C THR A 246 4.15 5.47 -30.01
N ALA A 247 4.49 4.33 -29.39
CA ALA A 247 5.85 3.92 -29.10
C ALA A 247 6.70 3.80 -30.37
N ALA A 248 7.93 4.31 -30.31
CA ALA A 248 8.92 4.11 -31.37
C ALA A 248 9.36 2.62 -31.42
N PRO A 249 9.97 2.15 -32.52
CA PRO A 249 10.41 0.75 -32.64
C PRO A 249 11.36 0.27 -31.54
N SER A 250 12.12 1.19 -30.92
CA SER A 250 13.04 0.90 -29.81
C SER A 250 12.41 1.10 -28.42
N GLU A 251 11.12 1.40 -28.34
CA GLU A 251 10.40 1.65 -27.09
C GLU A 251 9.48 0.46 -26.77
N THR A 252 9.48 0.01 -25.53
CA THR A 252 8.58 -1.02 -25.02
C THR A 252 7.84 -0.53 -23.79
N VAL A 253 6.52 -0.76 -23.74
CA VAL A 253 5.70 -0.53 -22.55
C VAL A 253 5.48 -1.86 -21.84
N VAL A 254 6.16 -2.05 -20.71
CA VAL A 254 6.08 -3.26 -19.90
C VAL A 254 5.06 -3.08 -18.79
N VAL A 255 4.03 -3.93 -18.75
CA VAL A 255 2.98 -3.89 -17.74
C VAL A 255 2.98 -5.21 -16.99
N VAL A 256 3.51 -5.21 -15.77
CA VAL A 256 3.50 -6.35 -14.85
C VAL A 256 2.30 -6.21 -13.93
N SER A 257 1.18 -6.85 -14.26
CA SER A 257 -0.09 -6.55 -13.60
C SER A 257 -1.09 -7.71 -13.62
N ALA A 258 -2.06 -7.62 -12.71
CA ALA A 258 -3.30 -8.39 -12.73
C ALA A 258 -4.51 -7.49 -12.43
N GLY A 259 -5.71 -7.99 -12.71
CA GLY A 259 -6.98 -7.32 -12.45
C GLY A 259 -7.62 -6.73 -13.70
N VAL A 260 -8.83 -6.19 -13.53
CA VAL A 260 -9.71 -5.77 -14.64
C VAL A 260 -9.09 -4.80 -15.65
N GLY A 261 -8.14 -3.96 -15.22
CA GLY A 261 -7.40 -3.06 -16.12
C GLY A 261 -6.34 -3.79 -16.94
N ALA A 262 -5.71 -4.83 -16.38
CA ALA A 262 -4.83 -5.73 -17.15
C ALA A 262 -5.64 -6.54 -18.16
N ASP A 263 -6.83 -7.03 -17.79
CA ASP A 263 -7.73 -7.75 -18.72
C ASP A 263 -8.15 -6.85 -19.90
N ARG A 264 -8.41 -5.57 -19.64
CA ARG A 264 -8.70 -4.57 -20.69
C ARG A 264 -7.52 -4.35 -21.63
N LEU A 265 -6.30 -4.28 -21.09
CA LEU A 265 -5.08 -4.17 -21.91
C LEU A 265 -4.84 -5.44 -22.73
N ALA A 266 -5.06 -6.62 -22.14
CA ALA A 266 -4.93 -7.91 -22.82
C ALA A 266 -5.85 -7.98 -24.04
N ALA A 267 -7.09 -7.50 -23.92
CA ALA A 267 -8.06 -7.46 -25.02
C ALA A 267 -7.64 -6.54 -26.19
N GLN A 268 -6.69 -5.63 -25.98
CA GLN A 268 -6.17 -4.71 -26.99
C GLN A 268 -4.73 -5.06 -27.42
N ALA A 269 -4.11 -6.07 -26.83
CA ALA A 269 -2.67 -6.32 -26.97
C ALA A 269 -2.23 -6.54 -28.43
N GLU A 270 -3.07 -7.17 -29.26
CA GLU A 270 -2.79 -7.37 -30.69
C GLU A 270 -2.63 -6.05 -31.46
N ALA A 271 -3.35 -5.00 -31.06
CA ALA A 271 -3.26 -3.67 -31.65
C ALA A 271 -2.14 -2.80 -31.04
N LEU A 272 -1.42 -3.33 -30.05
CA LEU A 272 -0.40 -2.63 -29.28
C LEU A 272 0.94 -3.40 -29.33
N PRO A 273 1.65 -3.41 -30.47
CA PRO A 273 2.85 -4.24 -30.63
C PRO A 273 3.99 -3.91 -29.65
N ALA A 274 4.04 -2.68 -29.13
CA ALA A 274 5.00 -2.26 -28.11
C ALA A 274 4.59 -2.62 -26.67
N LEU A 275 3.37 -3.16 -26.46
CA LEU A 275 2.90 -3.56 -25.13
C LEU A 275 3.38 -4.97 -24.79
N ARG A 276 4.10 -5.10 -23.67
CA ARG A 276 4.45 -6.38 -23.06
C ARG A 276 3.70 -6.53 -21.75
N LEU A 277 2.58 -7.24 -21.79
CA LEU A 277 1.77 -7.57 -20.61
C LEU A 277 2.30 -8.86 -19.95
N LEU A 278 2.69 -8.77 -18.68
CA LEU A 278 3.24 -9.87 -17.89
C LEU A 278 2.39 -10.10 -16.63
N PRO A 279 2.26 -11.35 -16.15
CA PRO A 279 1.60 -11.63 -14.88
C PRO A 279 2.39 -11.03 -13.71
N LEU A 280 1.75 -10.92 -12.55
CA LEU A 280 2.42 -10.51 -11.30
C LEU A 280 3.66 -11.37 -11.05
N GLN A 281 4.76 -10.71 -10.68
CA GLN A 281 6.03 -11.36 -10.37
C GLN A 281 6.16 -11.56 -8.85
N PRO A 282 6.91 -12.59 -8.41
CA PRO A 282 7.29 -12.72 -7.00
C PRO A 282 7.98 -11.46 -6.48
N PHE A 283 7.78 -11.15 -5.20
CA PHE A 283 8.35 -9.94 -4.60
C PHE A 283 9.88 -9.89 -4.69
N ASP A 284 10.57 -11.04 -4.59
CA ASP A 284 12.04 -11.10 -4.71
C ASP A 284 12.57 -10.75 -6.11
N ALA A 285 11.72 -10.82 -7.15
CA ALA A 285 12.07 -10.36 -8.49
C ALA A 285 11.80 -8.87 -8.70
N LEU A 286 11.11 -8.19 -7.76
CA LEU A 286 10.73 -6.80 -7.88
C LEU A 286 11.93 -5.86 -8.11
N PRO A 287 13.10 -6.02 -7.44
CA PRO A 287 14.25 -5.16 -7.68
C PRO A 287 14.72 -5.22 -9.15
N ASP A 288 14.83 -6.42 -9.71
CA ASP A 288 15.22 -6.61 -11.13
C ASP A 288 14.15 -6.08 -12.09
N VAL A 289 12.86 -6.29 -11.78
CA VAL A 289 11.73 -5.76 -12.56
C VAL A 289 11.78 -4.24 -12.61
N LEU A 290 11.96 -3.58 -11.46
CA LEU A 290 11.99 -2.11 -11.39
C LEU A 290 13.29 -1.55 -11.97
N GLY A 291 14.41 -2.24 -11.74
CA GLY A 291 15.71 -1.89 -12.31
C GLY A 291 15.71 -1.92 -13.84
N ALA A 292 14.89 -2.77 -14.46
CA ALA A 292 14.73 -2.85 -15.91
C ALA A 292 14.11 -1.62 -16.57
N ALA A 293 13.56 -0.67 -15.81
CA ALA A 293 12.85 0.48 -16.35
C ALA A 293 13.78 1.66 -16.63
N ASP A 294 13.56 2.35 -17.75
CA ASP A 294 14.04 3.72 -17.93
C ASP A 294 13.13 4.71 -17.23
N VAL A 295 11.83 4.46 -17.25
CA VAL A 295 10.81 5.28 -16.61
C VAL A 295 9.76 4.40 -15.95
N LEU A 296 9.49 4.66 -14.67
CA LEU A 296 8.47 3.96 -13.91
C LEU A 296 7.14 4.73 -13.94
N LEU A 297 6.06 4.01 -14.26
CA LEU A 297 4.74 4.58 -14.51
C LEU A 297 3.79 4.30 -13.35
N VAL A 298 3.15 5.36 -12.86
CA VAL A 298 2.15 5.29 -11.80
C VAL A 298 0.88 5.97 -12.29
N VAL A 299 -0.23 5.22 -12.32
CA VAL A 299 -1.55 5.77 -12.62
C VAL A 299 -2.47 5.62 -11.42
N ILE A 300 -3.35 6.60 -11.21
CA ILE A 300 -4.51 6.56 -10.30
C ILE A 300 -5.57 7.56 -10.79
N GLU A 301 -6.84 7.17 -10.79
CA GLU A 301 -7.92 8.06 -11.20
C GLU A 301 -8.18 9.16 -10.17
N ARG A 302 -8.70 10.30 -10.64
CA ARG A 302 -9.00 11.49 -9.83
C ARG A 302 -9.81 11.17 -8.57
N ASP A 303 -10.88 10.39 -8.73
CA ASP A 303 -11.76 10.04 -7.61
C ASP A 303 -11.02 9.27 -6.53
N ALA A 304 -10.23 8.26 -6.93
CA ALA A 304 -9.49 7.41 -6.00
C ALA A 304 -8.33 8.15 -5.34
N GLY A 305 -7.66 9.06 -6.06
CA GLY A 305 -6.57 9.88 -5.55
C GLY A 305 -6.96 10.80 -4.38
N ALA A 306 -8.25 11.05 -4.17
CA ALA A 306 -8.72 11.84 -3.03
C ALA A 306 -8.71 11.08 -1.69
N PHE A 307 -8.71 9.74 -1.73
CA PHE A 307 -8.84 8.89 -0.53
C PHE A 307 -7.87 7.70 -0.52
N SER A 308 -6.85 7.71 -1.38
CA SER A 308 -5.84 6.67 -1.50
C SER A 308 -4.52 7.27 -1.97
N VAL A 309 -3.40 6.76 -1.47
CA VAL A 309 -2.05 7.10 -1.95
C VAL A 309 -1.48 5.90 -2.71
N PRO A 310 -0.94 6.05 -3.93
CA PRO A 310 -0.42 4.93 -4.70
C PRO A 310 0.91 4.42 -4.13
N SER A 311 0.86 3.36 -3.32
CA SER A 311 2.01 2.80 -2.58
C SER A 311 3.15 2.30 -3.47
N LYS A 312 2.88 1.85 -4.71
CA LYS A 312 3.91 1.44 -5.68
C LYS A 312 4.97 2.51 -5.94
N MET A 313 4.60 3.78 -5.82
CA MET A 313 5.54 4.88 -6.01
C MET A 313 6.69 4.80 -5.00
N LEU A 314 6.43 4.34 -3.77
CA LEU A 314 7.46 4.19 -2.74
C LEU A 314 8.54 3.17 -3.16
N SER A 315 8.14 2.03 -3.72
CA SER A 315 9.07 1.05 -4.29
C SER A 315 9.87 1.62 -5.48
N TYR A 316 9.25 2.49 -6.28
CA TYR A 316 9.90 3.11 -7.43
C TYR A 316 10.96 4.12 -7.00
N LEU A 317 10.72 4.87 -5.92
CA LEU A 317 11.73 5.74 -5.30
C LEU A 317 12.93 4.91 -4.82
N CYS A 318 12.69 3.75 -4.19
CA CYS A 318 13.78 2.83 -3.83
C CYS A 318 14.59 2.37 -5.05
N ALA A 319 13.93 2.03 -6.15
CA ALA A 319 14.61 1.60 -7.38
C ALA A 319 15.46 2.70 -8.04
N GLY A 320 15.24 3.97 -7.68
CA GLY A 320 16.01 5.11 -8.17
C GLY A 320 15.87 5.34 -9.67
N ARG A 321 14.65 5.16 -10.21
CA ARG A 321 14.28 5.47 -11.59
C ARG A 321 13.33 6.67 -11.64
N PRO A 322 13.33 7.49 -12.69
CA PRO A 322 12.38 8.59 -12.82
C PRO A 322 10.95 8.07 -12.86
N VAL A 323 10.04 8.79 -12.19
CA VAL A 323 8.63 8.42 -12.10
C VAL A 323 7.77 9.36 -12.93
N VAL A 324 6.84 8.81 -13.71
CA VAL A 324 5.72 9.58 -14.28
C VAL A 324 4.45 9.16 -13.57
N LEU A 325 3.82 10.12 -12.89
CA LEU A 325 2.63 9.93 -12.08
C LEU A 325 1.43 10.66 -12.68
N ALA A 326 0.41 9.92 -13.08
CA ALA A 326 -0.92 10.47 -13.34
C ALA A 326 -1.74 10.42 -12.04
N ALA A 327 -1.91 11.57 -11.38
CA ALA A 327 -2.64 11.72 -10.12
C ALA A 327 -3.11 13.17 -9.90
N PRO A 328 -4.11 13.42 -9.05
CA PRO A 328 -4.39 14.79 -8.58
C PRO A 328 -3.18 15.38 -7.85
N ASP A 329 -2.88 16.67 -8.09
CA ASP A 329 -1.77 17.38 -7.43
C ASP A 329 -1.86 17.37 -5.90
N SER A 330 -3.08 17.30 -5.35
CA SER A 330 -3.31 17.22 -3.91
C SER A 330 -2.91 15.87 -3.30
N ASN A 331 -2.62 14.85 -4.11
CA ASN A 331 -2.23 13.54 -3.61
C ASN A 331 -0.83 13.60 -2.98
N LEU A 332 -0.61 12.91 -1.86
CA LEU A 332 0.71 12.86 -1.20
C LEU A 332 1.80 12.39 -2.18
N ALA A 333 1.48 11.47 -3.09
CA ALA A 333 2.44 11.00 -4.08
C ALA A 333 2.86 12.11 -5.06
N ALA A 334 1.93 12.96 -5.46
CA ALA A 334 2.24 14.10 -6.33
C ALA A 334 3.15 15.10 -5.62
N ARG A 335 2.82 15.46 -4.37
CA ARG A 335 3.64 16.38 -3.56
C ARG A 335 5.06 15.88 -3.38
N ILE A 336 5.25 14.59 -3.06
CA ILE A 336 6.60 14.00 -2.92
C ILE A 336 7.41 14.16 -4.22
N LEU A 337 6.83 13.86 -5.39
CA LEU A 337 7.54 14.00 -6.66
C LEU A 337 7.85 15.46 -7.00
N GLN A 338 6.93 16.38 -6.71
CA GLN A 338 7.10 17.81 -6.95
C GLN A 338 8.18 18.42 -6.04
N GLU A 339 8.21 18.03 -4.76
CA GLU A 339 9.17 18.53 -3.76
C GLU A 339 10.58 17.99 -4.00
N THR A 340 10.70 16.73 -4.45
CA THR A 340 12.00 16.06 -4.65
C THR A 340 12.56 16.24 -6.04
N GLY A 341 11.72 16.49 -7.05
CA GLY A 341 12.12 16.40 -8.45
C GLY A 341 12.38 14.96 -8.93
N ALA A 342 11.88 13.95 -8.20
CA ALA A 342 12.07 12.53 -8.54
C ALA A 342 11.24 12.06 -9.75
N GLY A 343 10.44 12.94 -10.34
CA GLY A 343 9.52 12.59 -11.41
C GLY A 343 8.69 13.74 -11.93
N THR A 344 7.75 13.42 -12.80
CA THR A 344 6.77 14.37 -13.35
C THR A 344 5.37 13.93 -12.92
N VAL A 345 4.56 14.90 -12.47
CA VAL A 345 3.13 14.72 -12.19
C VAL A 345 2.32 15.28 -13.33
N VAL A 346 1.31 14.54 -13.78
CA VAL A 346 0.33 14.97 -14.77
C VAL A 346 -1.08 14.70 -14.23
N ALA A 347 -2.07 15.42 -14.76
CA ALA A 347 -3.46 15.19 -14.38
C ALA A 347 -3.91 13.77 -14.79
N PRO A 348 -4.82 13.11 -14.02
CA PRO A 348 -5.24 11.74 -14.31
C PRO A 348 -5.83 11.50 -15.70
N GLU A 349 -6.43 12.54 -16.29
CA GLU A 349 -7.06 12.50 -17.60
C GLU A 349 -6.16 13.02 -18.75
N ASP A 350 -4.96 13.53 -18.42
CA ASP A 350 -4.03 14.13 -19.38
C ASP A 350 -3.15 13.05 -20.04
N ILE A 351 -3.73 12.39 -21.05
CA ILE A 351 -3.07 11.32 -21.80
C ILE A 351 -1.85 11.84 -22.55
N ASP A 352 -1.97 12.97 -23.24
CA ASP A 352 -0.89 13.52 -24.05
C ASP A 352 0.28 14.00 -23.17
N GLY A 353 -0.02 14.66 -22.05
CA GLY A 353 0.97 15.05 -21.05
C GLY A 353 1.67 13.84 -20.42
N PHE A 354 0.94 12.76 -20.13
CA PHE A 354 1.52 11.52 -19.62
C PHE A 354 2.53 10.91 -20.61
N VAL A 355 2.16 10.81 -21.88
CA VAL A 355 3.03 10.28 -22.94
C VAL A 355 4.25 11.19 -23.16
N ALA A 356 4.03 12.50 -23.22
CA ALA A 356 5.11 13.48 -23.38
C ALA A 356 6.09 13.45 -22.20
N ALA A 357 5.59 13.36 -20.96
CA ALA A 357 6.42 13.27 -19.76
C ALA A 357 7.29 12.02 -19.73
N ALA A 358 6.73 10.87 -20.12
CA ALA A 358 7.47 9.61 -20.21
C ALA A 358 8.61 9.72 -21.23
N ARG A 359 8.31 10.18 -22.46
CA ARG A 359 9.32 10.36 -23.50
C ARG A 359 10.39 11.40 -23.17
N ALA A 360 10.02 12.46 -22.44
CA ALA A 360 10.98 13.48 -22.05
C ALA A 360 12.09 12.93 -21.13
N TYR A 361 11.79 11.93 -20.30
CA TYR A 361 12.82 11.22 -19.53
C TYR A 361 13.64 10.27 -20.42
N ALA A 362 12.99 9.51 -21.30
CA ALA A 362 13.71 8.63 -22.23
C ALA A 362 14.69 9.39 -23.15
N ALA A 363 14.34 10.61 -23.57
CA ALA A 363 15.15 11.44 -24.44
C ALA A 363 16.28 12.21 -23.74
N ASP A 364 16.26 12.30 -22.40
CA ASP A 364 17.24 13.05 -21.61
C ASP A 364 17.81 12.19 -20.46
N PRO A 365 18.89 11.43 -20.73
CA PRO A 365 19.53 10.58 -19.72
C PRO A 365 20.03 11.35 -18.49
N ALA A 366 20.44 12.61 -18.66
CA ALA A 366 20.93 13.43 -17.55
C ALA A 366 19.79 13.80 -16.59
N ARG A 367 18.66 14.23 -17.15
CA ARG A 367 17.43 14.48 -16.39
C ARG A 367 16.92 13.21 -15.71
N SER A 368 16.90 12.08 -16.42
CA SER A 368 16.49 10.79 -15.86
C SER A 368 17.35 10.36 -14.70
N ALA A 369 18.68 10.46 -14.83
CA ALA A 369 19.60 10.12 -13.76
C ALA A 369 19.46 11.07 -12.56
N ALA A 370 19.20 12.36 -12.78
CA ALA A 370 18.96 13.33 -11.71
C ALA A 370 17.68 13.00 -10.92
N ALA A 371 16.57 12.75 -11.61
CA ALA A 371 15.31 12.36 -11.00
C ALA A 371 15.42 11.02 -10.24
N GLY A 372 16.07 10.02 -10.84
CA GLY A 372 16.34 8.74 -10.18
C GLY A 372 17.13 8.89 -8.87
N ARG A 373 18.21 9.69 -8.87
CA ARG A 373 18.99 10.01 -7.66
C ARG A 373 18.16 10.73 -6.61
N ALA A 374 17.33 11.69 -7.02
CA ALA A 374 16.46 12.42 -6.10
C ALA A 374 15.44 11.49 -5.42
N GLY A 375 14.85 10.57 -6.17
CA GLY A 375 13.93 9.57 -5.64
C GLY A 375 14.61 8.61 -4.65
N ARG A 376 15.81 8.12 -5.00
CA ARG A 376 16.59 7.27 -4.10
C ARG A 376 16.98 8.00 -2.81
N ALA A 377 17.44 9.24 -2.91
CA ALA A 377 17.79 10.05 -1.75
C ALA A 377 16.59 10.29 -0.81
N TYR A 378 15.40 10.52 -1.36
CA TYR A 378 14.18 10.60 -0.56
C TYR A 378 13.92 9.29 0.19
N ALA A 379 14.02 8.15 -0.50
CA ALA A 379 13.82 6.84 0.09
C ALA A 379 14.82 6.56 1.24
N GLU A 380 16.10 6.82 1.03
CA GLU A 380 17.16 6.65 2.04
C GLU A 380 16.95 7.55 3.27
N THR A 381 16.39 8.74 3.07
CA THR A 381 16.13 9.69 4.17
C THR A 381 14.86 9.35 4.96
N HIS A 382 13.82 8.82 4.31
CA HIS A 382 12.48 8.72 4.88
C HIS A 382 12.02 7.28 5.17
N PHE A 383 12.64 6.27 4.55
CA PHE A 383 12.21 4.87 4.66
C PHE A 383 13.09 4.05 5.60
N ASP A 384 14.02 4.68 6.32
CA ASP A 384 14.78 4.01 7.39
C ASP A 384 13.82 3.39 8.41
N LEU A 385 13.89 2.06 8.52
CA LEU A 385 12.96 1.30 9.32
C LEU A 385 13.08 1.62 10.82
N SER A 386 14.29 1.91 11.29
CA SER A 386 14.51 2.25 12.71
C SER A 386 13.81 3.55 13.08
N MET A 387 13.90 4.55 12.22
CA MET A 387 13.20 5.83 12.36
C MET A 387 11.68 5.67 12.25
N VAL A 388 11.21 4.89 11.28
CA VAL A 388 9.78 4.61 11.13
C VAL A 388 9.22 3.90 12.36
N ALA A 389 9.86 2.82 12.81
CA ALA A 389 9.42 2.05 13.98
C ALA A 389 9.39 2.92 15.25
N ALA A 390 10.37 3.81 15.43
CA ALA A 390 10.40 4.76 16.55
C ALA A 390 9.17 5.71 16.58
N ARG A 391 8.63 6.10 15.40
CA ARG A 391 7.41 6.93 15.33
C ARG A 391 6.18 6.18 15.81
N PHE A 392 6.06 4.89 15.48
CA PHE A 392 4.99 4.04 16.00
C PHE A 392 5.15 3.79 17.50
N GLU A 393 6.37 3.47 17.94
CA GLU A 393 6.68 3.27 19.36
C GLU A 393 6.34 4.51 20.20
N THR A 394 6.62 5.72 19.71
CA THR A 394 6.24 6.97 20.38
C THR A 394 4.72 7.05 20.64
N ILE A 395 3.89 6.58 19.72
CA ILE A 395 2.44 6.53 19.90
C ILE A 395 2.08 5.49 20.96
N PHE A 396 2.68 4.30 20.88
CA PHE A 396 2.46 3.20 21.82
C PHE A 396 2.87 3.57 23.26
N ASP A 397 3.95 4.32 23.43
CA ASP A 397 4.40 4.85 24.71
C ASP A 397 3.38 5.82 25.33
N ARG A 398 2.84 6.73 24.52
CA ARG A 398 1.80 7.67 24.98
C ARG A 398 0.53 6.94 25.43
N LEU A 399 0.11 5.92 24.68
CA LEU A 399 -1.05 5.12 25.02
C LEU A 399 -0.85 4.35 26.33
N ALA A 400 0.33 3.79 26.55
CA ALA A 400 0.66 3.11 27.80
C ALA A 400 0.69 4.05 29.01
N ALA A 401 1.17 5.29 28.83
CA ALA A 401 1.17 6.30 29.90
C ALA A 401 -0.25 6.74 30.28
N ALA A 402 -1.14 6.91 29.30
CA ALA A 402 -2.54 7.29 29.53
C ALA A 402 -3.35 6.20 30.24
N GLY A 403 -3.05 4.92 29.98
CA GLY A 403 -3.69 3.78 30.66
C GLY A 403 -3.25 3.56 32.13
N ARG A 404 -2.26 4.31 32.61
CA ARG A 404 -1.76 4.27 34.01
C ARG A 404 -2.26 5.43 34.88
N ALA A 405 -3.13 6.30 34.36
CA ALA A 405 -3.78 7.32 35.18
C ALA A 405 -4.75 6.63 36.17
N PRO A 406 -4.63 6.88 37.49
CA PRO A 406 -5.34 6.15 38.54
C PRO A 406 -6.86 6.34 38.53
#